data_AF-A0A1I2C3Y7-F1
#
_entry.id   AF-A0A1I2C3Y7-F1
#
_cell.length_a   1.000
_cell.length_b   1.000
_cell.length_c   1.000
_cell.angle_alpha   90.00
_cell.angle_beta   90.00
_cell.angle_gamma   90.00
#
_symmetry.space_group_name_H-M   'P 1'
#
loop_
_entity.id
_entity.type
_entity.pdbx_description
1 polymer ?
#
loop_
_entity_poly.entity_id
_entity_poly.type
_entity_poly.pdbx_seq_one_letter_code
_entity_poly.pdbx_strand_id
1 'polypeptide(L)'
;MRPRPDTVSAATAVEPSTEPSVGVTAKPGKAPRRERWAATARRAAPSSAVAAVSGCALALAFPPYGVWPLSVVAVAGLALVLEGRTVRQAAWLGFAFAFPFFLWLLVWLRSVIWLAVPLLSAVEAAYFVLMAALIVLARRLPWWPLWTACLWVAQELVRDRLPFGGFPWGRLAFANTGSPYTPLAALGGAPLVTFAVALSGTLLAAAALAGHRAYAARRAAAPRALAAALPGATALVLSAAVLLSGLLVPVHTNAVGHVRVAVVQGNVQQPGMHFLGRPMQILDNHVKATLKLAADIEAGTVPKPDIVLWPENSSDLDPFSNPAAYDKISQAVQAVGVPVLVGALVDGPDKDHVQNEGIVWDPVTGPGAHYTKQHPVPFGEYVPFRKALTKVVPMLNEIPRDFYPGKDTGVLRIGPARLGDVICFEVAYDGIVRDTVNAGARALVVQTNNATYGRTGQPEQQLAMSRLRAIEHGRAIVTAATSGISAIVAPDGKIEQRSAEFTQQVLSADIPLRDEITVADRVGTFPEWSLAIVGLLSCAAAYALGRRDRTGMAKGQ
;
A
#
# COMPACT_ATOMS: atom_id res chain seq x y z
N MET A 1 -38.48 -123.78 -4.73
CA MET A 1 -38.96 -122.93 -5.84
C MET A 1 -39.09 -121.50 -5.31
N ARG A 2 -38.67 -120.49 -6.09
CA ARG A 2 -38.94 -119.05 -5.87
C ARG A 2 -40.40 -118.82 -5.40
N PRO A 3 -40.70 -117.80 -4.57
CA PRO A 3 -40.94 -116.45 -5.10
C PRO A 3 -40.63 -115.25 -4.17
N ARG A 4 -40.71 -114.05 -4.77
CA ARG A 4 -40.83 -112.68 -4.22
C ARG A 4 -41.77 -112.59 -2.99
N PRO A 5 -41.66 -111.61 -2.06
CA PRO A 5 -41.94 -110.18 -2.35
C PRO A 5 -41.23 -109.09 -1.51
N ASP A 6 -41.43 -107.87 -2.01
CA ASP A 6 -41.44 -106.50 -1.44
C ASP A 6 -41.31 -106.32 0.09
N THR A 7 -40.51 -105.32 0.51
CA THR A 7 -40.98 -104.16 1.32
C THR A 7 -39.91 -103.09 1.58
N VAL A 8 -40.40 -101.85 1.47
CA VAL A 8 -39.88 -100.49 1.69
C VAL A 8 -39.01 -100.24 2.93
N SER A 9 -37.93 -99.45 2.79
CA SER A 9 -37.68 -98.18 3.53
C SER A 9 -36.23 -97.71 3.41
N ALA A 10 -36.00 -96.54 2.79
CA ALA A 10 -34.89 -95.63 3.14
C ALA A 10 -34.98 -94.28 2.38
N ALA A 11 -35.29 -93.23 3.15
CA ALA A 11 -34.86 -91.84 3.04
C ALA A 11 -34.48 -91.26 1.67
N THR A 12 -35.35 -90.38 1.17
CA THR A 12 -35.02 -89.32 0.20
C THR A 12 -34.05 -88.31 0.83
N ALA A 13 -32.83 -88.24 0.28
CA ALA A 13 -31.89 -87.15 0.52
C ALA A 13 -32.36 -85.91 -0.26
N VAL A 14 -32.65 -84.83 0.47
CA VAL A 14 -32.95 -83.51 -0.08
C VAL A 14 -31.62 -82.81 -0.38
N GLU A 15 -31.45 -82.40 -1.64
CA GLU A 15 -30.36 -81.51 -2.08
C GLU A 15 -30.42 -80.18 -1.32
N PRO A 16 -29.31 -79.66 -0.78
CA PRO A 16 -29.26 -78.27 -0.36
C PRO A 16 -29.11 -77.36 -1.58
N SER A 17 -30.14 -76.58 -1.83
CA SER A 17 -30.16 -75.42 -2.73
C SER A 17 -28.98 -74.48 -2.43
N THR A 18 -28.12 -74.28 -3.42
CA THR A 18 -27.07 -73.26 -3.40
C THR A 18 -27.69 -71.90 -3.67
N GLU A 19 -27.99 -71.15 -2.61
CA GLU A 19 -28.20 -69.71 -2.73
C GLU A 19 -26.88 -69.04 -3.12
N PRO A 20 -26.84 -68.19 -4.16
CA PRO A 20 -25.67 -67.36 -4.42
C PRO A 20 -25.57 -66.32 -3.29
N SER A 21 -24.50 -66.41 -2.49
CA SER A 21 -24.14 -65.36 -1.55
C SER A 21 -23.97 -64.06 -2.32
N VAL A 22 -24.88 -63.12 -2.08
CA VAL A 22 -24.80 -61.76 -2.59
C VAL A 22 -23.50 -61.17 -2.06
N GLY A 23 -22.51 -61.08 -2.94
CA GLY A 23 -21.26 -60.39 -2.66
C GLY A 23 -21.60 -58.99 -2.19
N VAL A 24 -21.36 -58.73 -0.90
CA VAL A 24 -21.37 -57.38 -0.35
C VAL A 24 -20.28 -56.62 -1.09
N THR A 25 -20.66 -55.87 -2.12
CA THR A 25 -19.80 -54.88 -2.74
C THR A 25 -19.38 -53.92 -1.64
N ALA A 26 -18.16 -54.09 -1.14
CA ALA A 26 -17.56 -53.16 -0.21
C ALA A 26 -17.66 -51.77 -0.82
N LYS A 27 -18.42 -50.87 -0.18
CA LYS A 27 -18.45 -49.45 -0.55
C LYS A 27 -17.00 -48.99 -0.63
N PRO A 28 -16.55 -48.36 -1.73
CA PRO A 28 -15.16 -47.93 -1.85
C PRO A 28 -14.82 -47.09 -0.63
N GLY A 29 -13.87 -47.58 0.17
CA GLY A 29 -13.41 -46.92 1.38
C GLY A 29 -13.03 -45.49 1.04
N LYS A 30 -13.62 -44.51 1.74
CA LYS A 30 -13.26 -43.11 1.55
C LYS A 30 -11.75 -43.00 1.78
N ALA A 31 -11.01 -42.65 0.72
CA ALA A 31 -9.56 -42.48 0.79
C ALA A 31 -9.17 -41.70 2.05
N PRO A 32 -8.15 -42.13 2.81
CA PRO A 32 -7.77 -41.50 4.06
C PRO A 32 -7.60 -39.99 3.85
N ARG A 33 -8.08 -39.18 4.82
CA ARG A 33 -8.17 -37.70 4.68
C ARG A 33 -6.92 -37.14 3.98
N ARG A 34 -5.72 -37.55 4.41
CA ARG A 34 -4.41 -37.13 3.86
C ARG A 34 -4.28 -37.27 2.34
N GLU A 35 -4.74 -38.37 1.75
CA GLU A 35 -4.69 -38.58 0.29
C GLU A 35 -5.64 -37.64 -0.45
N ARG A 36 -6.81 -37.34 0.13
CA ARG A 36 -7.77 -36.36 -0.42
C ARG A 36 -7.22 -34.94 -0.34
N TRP A 37 -6.52 -34.57 0.74
CA TRP A 37 -5.81 -33.30 0.84
C TRP A 37 -4.68 -33.21 -0.20
N ALA A 38 -3.87 -34.28 -0.35
CA ALA A 38 -2.78 -34.31 -1.32
C ALA A 38 -3.26 -34.25 -2.78
N ALA A 39 -4.38 -34.92 -3.11
CA ALA A 39 -4.99 -34.83 -4.44
C ALA A 39 -5.58 -33.43 -4.70
N THR A 40 -6.20 -32.80 -3.70
CA THR A 40 -6.72 -31.44 -3.80
C THR A 40 -5.60 -30.42 -3.95
N ALA A 41 -4.51 -30.57 -3.18
CA ALA A 41 -3.33 -29.73 -3.28
C ALA A 41 -2.67 -29.83 -4.65
N ARG A 42 -2.47 -31.05 -5.18
CA ARG A 42 -1.93 -31.27 -6.53
C ARG A 42 -2.79 -30.62 -7.62
N ARG A 43 -4.12 -30.68 -7.50
CA ARG A 43 -5.04 -30.02 -8.45
C ARG A 43 -5.05 -28.50 -8.33
N ALA A 44 -4.81 -27.95 -7.14
CA ALA A 44 -4.78 -26.51 -6.89
C ALA A 44 -3.39 -25.86 -7.12
N ALA A 45 -2.32 -26.67 -7.19
CA ALA A 45 -0.94 -26.20 -7.29
C ALA A 45 -0.69 -25.28 -8.49
N PRO A 46 -1.14 -25.58 -9.73
CA PRO A 46 -0.88 -24.69 -10.87
C PRO A 46 -1.52 -23.31 -10.69
N SER A 47 -2.78 -23.24 -10.25
CA SER A 47 -3.46 -21.96 -10.02
C SER A 47 -2.85 -21.19 -8.84
N SER A 48 -2.41 -21.89 -7.79
CA SER A 48 -1.73 -21.26 -6.66
C SER A 48 -0.36 -20.71 -7.09
N ALA A 49 0.37 -21.41 -7.95
CA ALA A 49 1.64 -20.95 -8.50
C ALA A 49 1.46 -19.70 -9.37
N VAL A 50 0.46 -19.68 -10.27
CA VAL A 50 0.17 -18.48 -11.08
C VAL A 50 -0.25 -17.30 -10.19
N ALA A 51 -1.05 -17.53 -9.14
CA ALA A 51 -1.41 -16.50 -8.17
C ALA A 51 -0.17 -15.94 -7.47
N ALA A 52 0.71 -16.81 -6.96
CA ALA A 52 1.94 -16.40 -6.28
C ALA A 52 2.90 -15.64 -7.20
N VAL A 53 3.10 -16.12 -8.43
CA VAL A 53 3.94 -15.42 -9.43
C VAL A 53 3.35 -14.06 -9.77
N SER A 54 2.02 -13.95 -9.90
CA SER A 54 1.34 -12.66 -10.12
C SER A 54 1.54 -11.71 -8.92
N GLY A 55 1.52 -12.23 -7.69
CA GLY A 55 1.85 -11.48 -6.49
C GLY A 55 3.29 -10.97 -6.46
N CYS A 56 4.26 -11.83 -6.80
CA CYS A 56 5.66 -11.43 -6.94
C CYS A 56 5.84 -10.39 -8.05
N ALA A 57 5.14 -10.53 -9.17
CA ALA A 57 5.15 -9.54 -10.25
C ALA A 57 4.62 -8.19 -9.75
N LEU A 58 3.56 -8.18 -8.93
CA LEU A 58 3.07 -6.95 -8.30
C LEU A 58 4.14 -6.33 -7.40
N ALA A 59 4.89 -7.14 -6.65
CA ALA A 59 5.95 -6.63 -5.78
C ALA A 59 7.07 -5.92 -6.56
N LEU A 60 7.41 -6.42 -7.75
CA LEU A 60 8.38 -5.81 -8.66
C LEU A 60 7.85 -4.53 -9.35
N ALA A 61 6.55 -4.26 -9.27
CA ALA A 61 5.99 -3.00 -9.75
C ALA A 61 6.32 -1.82 -8.80
N PHE A 62 6.62 -2.10 -7.54
CA PHE A 62 6.98 -1.08 -6.56
C PHE A 62 8.48 -0.74 -6.58
N PRO A 63 8.87 0.46 -6.14
CA PRO A 63 10.26 0.76 -5.86
C PRO A 63 10.88 -0.25 -4.87
N PRO A 64 12.17 -0.58 -5.01
CA PRO A 64 13.16 0.07 -5.88
C PRO A 64 13.16 -0.42 -7.35
N TYR A 65 12.34 -1.42 -7.70
CA TYR A 65 12.31 -1.99 -9.06
C TYR A 65 11.51 -1.14 -10.04
N GLY A 66 10.33 -0.66 -9.61
CA GLY A 66 9.52 0.32 -10.35
C GLY A 66 9.00 -0.15 -11.71
N VAL A 67 8.86 -1.47 -11.94
CA VAL A 67 8.38 -2.02 -13.21
C VAL A 67 6.85 -1.96 -13.27
N TRP A 68 6.31 -0.76 -13.34
CA TRP A 68 4.88 -0.47 -13.21
C TRP A 68 3.94 -1.33 -14.09
N PRO A 69 4.28 -1.77 -15.33
CA PRO A 69 3.37 -2.60 -16.13
C PRO A 69 3.05 -3.94 -15.46
N LEU A 70 3.93 -4.44 -14.59
CA LEU A 70 3.68 -5.67 -13.84
C LEU A 70 2.50 -5.53 -12.86
N SER A 71 2.13 -4.32 -12.44
CA SER A 71 0.91 -4.10 -11.66
C SER A 71 -0.35 -4.48 -12.45
N VAL A 72 -0.41 -4.11 -13.73
CA VAL A 72 -1.52 -4.45 -14.65
C VAL A 72 -1.53 -5.96 -14.92
N VAL A 73 -0.37 -6.54 -15.19
CA VAL A 73 -0.22 -7.99 -15.44
C VAL A 73 -0.61 -8.81 -14.20
N ALA A 74 -0.23 -8.37 -13.01
CA ALA A 74 -0.56 -9.04 -11.76
C ALA A 74 -2.06 -9.06 -11.49
N VAL A 75 -2.74 -7.91 -11.69
CA VAL A 75 -4.20 -7.82 -11.60
C VAL A 75 -4.86 -8.75 -12.62
N ALA A 76 -4.39 -8.76 -13.87
CA ALA A 76 -4.90 -9.66 -14.90
C ALA A 76 -4.71 -11.14 -14.52
N GLY A 77 -3.53 -11.50 -14.02
CA GLY A 77 -3.20 -12.85 -13.56
C GLY A 77 -4.14 -13.31 -12.45
N LEU A 78 -4.36 -12.47 -11.42
CA LEU A 78 -5.33 -12.76 -10.36
C LEU A 78 -6.74 -12.94 -10.93
N ALA A 79 -7.19 -12.02 -11.79
CA ALA A 79 -8.51 -12.09 -12.39
C ALA A 79 -8.70 -13.35 -13.26
N LEU A 80 -7.66 -13.85 -13.93
CA LEU A 80 -7.70 -15.08 -14.72
C LEU A 80 -7.79 -16.34 -13.85
N VAL A 81 -6.97 -16.45 -12.79
CA VAL A 81 -6.97 -17.65 -11.94
C VAL A 81 -8.27 -17.84 -11.16
N LEU A 82 -9.00 -16.75 -10.92
CA LEU A 82 -10.31 -16.74 -10.26
C LEU A 82 -11.46 -17.19 -11.16
N GLU A 83 -11.26 -17.36 -12.47
CA GLU A 83 -12.31 -17.85 -13.36
C GLU A 83 -12.78 -19.27 -12.97
N GLY A 84 -14.10 -19.44 -12.86
CA GLY A 84 -14.71 -20.74 -12.54
C GLY A 84 -14.43 -21.24 -11.13
N ARG A 85 -13.89 -20.41 -10.23
CA ARG A 85 -13.57 -20.80 -8.86
C ARG A 85 -14.74 -20.60 -7.91
N THR A 86 -14.80 -21.45 -6.89
CA THR A 86 -15.68 -21.27 -5.74
C THR A 86 -15.15 -20.16 -4.82
N VAL A 87 -16.00 -19.58 -3.98
CA VAL A 87 -15.62 -18.56 -2.99
C VAL A 87 -14.45 -19.01 -2.11
N ARG A 88 -14.45 -20.27 -1.66
CA ARG A 88 -13.37 -20.84 -0.83
C ARG A 88 -12.05 -20.97 -1.59
N GLN A 89 -12.11 -21.37 -2.86
CA GLN A 89 -10.90 -21.45 -3.70
C GLN A 89 -10.35 -20.07 -4.01
N ALA A 90 -11.23 -19.10 -4.29
CA ALA A 90 -10.84 -17.73 -4.54
C ALA A 90 -10.21 -17.06 -3.32
N ALA A 91 -10.79 -17.28 -2.13
CA ALA A 91 -10.20 -16.87 -0.86
C ALA A 91 -8.74 -17.36 -0.72
N TRP A 92 -8.50 -18.65 -0.98
CA TRP A 92 -7.13 -19.20 -0.98
C TRP A 92 -6.23 -18.58 -2.06
N LEU A 93 -6.73 -18.40 -3.28
CA LEU A 93 -5.94 -17.79 -4.36
C LEU A 93 -5.62 -16.31 -4.09
N GLY A 94 -6.52 -15.58 -3.42
CA GLY A 94 -6.28 -14.23 -2.92
C GLY A 94 -5.14 -14.20 -1.90
N PHE A 95 -5.13 -15.15 -0.96
CA PHE A 95 -3.99 -15.32 -0.04
C PHE A 95 -2.69 -15.67 -0.77
N ALA A 96 -2.74 -16.67 -1.67
CA ALA A 96 -1.58 -17.13 -2.43
C ALA A 96 -1.00 -16.03 -3.34
N PHE A 97 -1.82 -15.09 -3.78
CA PHE A 97 -1.40 -13.87 -4.47
C PHE A 97 -0.78 -12.84 -3.53
N ALA A 98 -1.48 -12.46 -2.47
CA ALA A 98 -1.11 -11.31 -1.66
C ALA A 98 0.00 -11.59 -0.65
N PHE A 99 0.08 -12.80 -0.11
CA PHE A 99 1.10 -13.14 0.87
C PHE A 99 2.54 -13.00 0.32
N PRO A 100 2.92 -13.58 -0.83
CA PRO A 100 4.25 -13.36 -1.40
C PRO A 100 4.47 -11.90 -1.83
N PHE A 101 3.42 -11.20 -2.29
CA PHE A 101 3.47 -9.78 -2.60
C PHE A 101 3.91 -8.96 -1.37
N PHE A 102 3.20 -9.08 -0.25
CA PHE A 102 3.51 -8.33 0.96
C PHE A 102 4.80 -8.79 1.63
N LEU A 103 5.13 -10.09 1.60
CA LEU A 103 6.40 -10.58 2.12
C LEU A 103 7.59 -9.89 1.47
N TRP A 104 7.53 -9.70 0.14
CA TRP A 104 8.57 -9.01 -0.59
C TRP A 104 8.51 -7.50 -0.38
N LEU A 105 7.33 -6.90 -0.52
CA LEU A 105 7.14 -5.45 -0.39
C LEU A 105 7.60 -4.93 0.98
N LEU A 106 7.35 -5.71 2.04
CA LEU A 106 7.56 -5.35 3.44
C LEU A 106 8.83 -5.97 4.04
N VAL A 107 9.70 -6.57 3.21
CA VAL A 107 10.94 -7.20 3.68
C VAL A 107 11.83 -6.25 4.48
N TRP A 108 11.69 -4.94 4.26
CA TRP A 108 12.40 -3.90 4.99
C TRP A 108 12.06 -3.85 6.49
N LEU A 109 10.88 -4.32 6.92
CA LEU A 109 10.50 -4.41 8.33
C LEU A 109 11.37 -5.37 9.14
N ARG A 110 12.15 -6.25 8.47
CA ARG A 110 13.10 -7.14 9.15
C ARG A 110 14.16 -6.40 9.98
N SER A 111 14.39 -5.13 9.67
CA SER A 111 15.31 -4.23 10.39
C SER A 111 14.79 -3.80 11.76
N VAL A 112 13.47 -3.86 11.98
CA VAL A 112 12.80 -3.50 13.23
C VAL A 112 12.39 -4.77 13.95
N ILE A 113 11.50 -5.57 13.32
CA ILE A 113 10.95 -6.80 13.89
C ILE A 113 10.89 -7.84 12.77
N TRP A 114 11.78 -8.83 12.81
CA TRP A 114 11.78 -9.90 11.78
C TRP A 114 10.44 -10.65 11.71
N LEU A 115 9.75 -10.84 12.85
CA LEU A 115 8.41 -11.44 12.91
C LEU A 115 7.31 -10.53 12.33
N ALA A 116 7.49 -9.21 12.30
CA ALA A 116 6.48 -8.31 11.74
C ALA A 116 6.30 -8.54 10.24
N VAL A 117 7.35 -8.95 9.51
CA VAL A 117 7.27 -9.22 8.06
C VAL A 117 6.20 -10.28 7.75
N PRO A 118 6.29 -11.55 8.24
CA PRO A 118 5.28 -12.55 7.94
C PRO A 118 3.92 -12.26 8.60
N LEU A 119 3.89 -11.66 9.79
CA LEU A 119 2.63 -11.38 10.50
C LEU A 119 1.82 -10.28 9.81
N LEU A 120 2.45 -9.14 9.53
CA LEU A 120 1.79 -8.05 8.81
C LEU A 120 1.43 -8.50 7.39
N SER A 121 2.32 -9.22 6.69
CA SER A 121 1.99 -9.76 5.36
C SER A 121 0.77 -10.68 5.37
N ALA A 122 0.57 -11.47 6.44
CA ALA A 122 -0.62 -12.31 6.58
C ALA A 122 -1.89 -11.48 6.86
N VAL A 123 -1.80 -10.43 7.68
CA VAL A 123 -2.90 -9.49 7.93
C VAL A 123 -3.28 -8.76 6.64
N GLU A 124 -2.30 -8.21 5.92
CA GLU A 124 -2.50 -7.52 4.64
C GLU A 124 -3.09 -8.47 3.58
N ALA A 125 -2.63 -9.72 3.54
CA ALA A 125 -3.18 -10.73 2.64
C ALA A 125 -4.65 -11.08 2.94
N ALA A 126 -5.12 -10.91 4.19
CA ALA A 126 -6.52 -11.17 4.55
C ALA A 126 -7.51 -10.25 3.82
N TYR A 127 -7.12 -9.02 3.50
CA TYR A 127 -7.94 -8.11 2.68
C TYR A 127 -8.12 -8.65 1.26
N PHE A 128 -7.07 -9.23 0.69
CA PHE A 128 -7.13 -9.88 -0.63
C PHE A 128 -7.90 -11.19 -0.61
N VAL A 129 -7.90 -11.93 0.49
CA VAL A 129 -8.77 -13.10 0.70
C VAL A 129 -10.24 -12.71 0.55
N LEU A 130 -10.65 -11.63 1.24
CA LEU A 130 -12.03 -11.13 1.18
C LEU A 130 -12.35 -10.57 -0.21
N MET A 131 -11.46 -9.76 -0.79
CA MET A 131 -11.64 -9.23 -2.14
C MET A 131 -11.81 -10.35 -3.17
N ALA A 132 -10.93 -11.36 -3.18
CA ALA A 132 -11.00 -12.47 -4.14
C ALA A 132 -12.31 -13.28 -3.99
N ALA A 133 -12.77 -13.48 -2.75
CA ALA A 133 -14.08 -14.09 -2.47
C ALA A 133 -15.25 -13.27 -3.07
N LEU A 134 -15.22 -11.95 -2.93
CA LEU A 134 -16.23 -11.04 -3.49
C LEU A 134 -16.19 -10.97 -5.02
N ILE A 135 -15.00 -11.01 -5.61
CA ILE A 135 -14.81 -11.04 -7.07
C ILE A 135 -15.56 -12.21 -7.70
N VAL A 136 -15.58 -13.40 -7.07
CA VAL A 136 -16.34 -14.55 -7.58
C VAL A 136 -17.84 -14.25 -7.72
N LEU A 137 -18.40 -13.41 -6.83
CA LEU A 137 -19.79 -13.00 -6.90
C LEU A 137 -19.98 -11.95 -8.02
N ALA A 138 -19.19 -10.88 -8.00
CA ALA A 138 -19.27 -9.79 -8.97
C ALA A 138 -19.04 -10.26 -10.42
N ARG A 139 -18.25 -11.33 -10.62
CA ARG A 139 -18.01 -11.97 -11.93
C ARG A 139 -19.24 -12.59 -12.58
N ARG A 140 -20.34 -12.75 -11.86
CA ARG A 140 -21.60 -13.23 -12.41
C ARG A 140 -22.37 -12.14 -13.16
N LEU A 141 -22.03 -10.89 -12.95
CA LEU A 141 -22.66 -9.75 -13.61
C LEU A 141 -22.01 -9.47 -14.97
N PRO A 142 -22.75 -8.87 -15.92
CA PRO A 142 -22.12 -8.24 -17.09
C PRO A 142 -21.16 -7.15 -16.63
N TRP A 143 -20.14 -6.85 -17.44
CA TRP A 143 -19.11 -5.86 -17.09
C TRP A 143 -18.34 -6.17 -15.79
N TRP A 144 -18.16 -7.45 -15.46
CA TRP A 144 -17.36 -7.86 -14.31
C TRP A 144 -15.98 -7.20 -14.14
N PRO A 145 -15.25 -6.78 -15.21
CA PRO A 145 -13.99 -6.07 -15.02
C PRO A 145 -14.17 -4.77 -14.22
N LEU A 146 -15.23 -4.02 -14.49
CA LEU A 146 -15.57 -2.79 -13.78
C LEU A 146 -15.80 -3.05 -12.29
N TRP A 147 -16.66 -4.02 -11.96
CA TRP A 147 -16.98 -4.36 -10.57
C TRP A 147 -15.75 -4.87 -9.80
N THR A 148 -14.88 -5.62 -10.48
CA THR A 148 -13.63 -6.11 -9.90
C THR A 148 -12.67 -4.96 -9.58
N ALA A 149 -12.56 -3.96 -10.47
CA ALA A 149 -11.76 -2.76 -10.21
C ALA A 149 -12.32 -1.95 -9.03
N CYS A 150 -13.65 -1.80 -8.93
CA CYS A 150 -14.30 -1.17 -7.78
C CYS A 150 -14.03 -1.92 -6.46
N LEU A 151 -14.08 -3.26 -6.48
CA LEU A 151 -13.74 -4.08 -5.30
C LEU A 151 -12.28 -3.97 -4.89
N TRP A 152 -11.38 -3.67 -5.83
CA TRP A 152 -9.99 -3.38 -5.51
C TRP A 152 -9.85 -2.09 -4.71
N VAL A 153 -10.53 -1.03 -5.14
CA VAL A 153 -10.60 0.23 -4.36
C VAL A 153 -11.27 -0.01 -3.00
N ALA A 154 -12.32 -0.82 -2.96
CA ALA A 154 -13.01 -1.15 -1.70
C ALA A 154 -12.08 -1.82 -0.67
N GLN A 155 -11.21 -2.73 -1.09
CA GLN A 155 -10.27 -3.35 -0.15
C GLN A 155 -9.18 -2.38 0.28
N GLU A 156 -8.66 -1.52 -0.61
CA GLU A 156 -7.70 -0.48 -0.22
C GLU A 156 -8.33 0.50 0.78
N LEU A 157 -9.56 0.98 0.53
CA LEU A 157 -10.30 1.85 1.45
C LEU A 157 -10.32 1.31 2.89
N VAL A 158 -10.58 0.01 3.06
CA VAL A 158 -10.65 -0.64 4.38
C VAL A 158 -9.26 -0.85 4.96
N ARG A 159 -8.32 -1.36 4.16
CA ARG A 159 -6.93 -1.68 4.57
C ARG A 159 -6.15 -0.43 4.97
N ASP A 160 -6.43 0.69 4.31
CA ASP A 160 -5.83 2.00 4.58
C ASP A 160 -6.33 2.62 5.88
N ARG A 161 -7.36 2.05 6.54
CA ARG A 161 -7.98 2.60 7.76
C ARG A 161 -8.06 1.64 8.94
N LEU A 162 -8.04 0.32 8.68
CA LEU A 162 -8.23 -0.71 9.70
C LEU A 162 -7.16 -1.79 9.62
N PRO A 163 -6.81 -2.42 10.76
CA PRO A 163 -6.97 -1.92 12.12
C PRO A 163 -5.97 -0.78 12.43
N PHE A 164 -6.13 -0.11 13.57
CA PHE A 164 -5.14 0.85 14.12
C PHE A 164 -4.77 2.03 13.21
N GLY A 165 -5.74 2.55 12.45
CA GLY A 165 -5.47 3.61 11.48
C GLY A 165 -5.07 3.09 10.10
N GLY A 166 -4.84 1.78 9.94
CA GLY A 166 -4.61 1.10 8.66
C GLY A 166 -3.17 1.11 8.18
N PHE A 167 -2.93 0.50 7.02
CA PHE A 167 -1.61 0.35 6.42
C PHE A 167 -1.66 0.53 4.88
N PRO A 168 -1.53 1.77 4.37
CA PRO A 168 -1.70 2.08 2.95
C PRO A 168 -0.61 1.56 2.00
N TRP A 169 0.41 0.86 2.50
CA TRP A 169 1.48 0.31 1.67
C TRP A 169 0.95 -0.68 0.65
N GLY A 170 1.50 -0.71 -0.55
CA GLY A 170 1.11 -1.70 -1.56
C GLY A 170 -0.15 -1.37 -2.36
N ARG A 171 -0.70 -0.15 -2.23
CA ARG A 171 -1.75 0.35 -3.14
C ARG A 171 -1.24 0.40 -4.58
N LEU A 172 -2.10 0.05 -5.54
CA LEU A 172 -1.72 0.08 -6.97
C LEU A 172 -1.27 1.47 -7.43
N ALA A 173 -1.83 2.52 -6.84
CA ALA A 173 -1.43 3.90 -7.10
C ALA A 173 0.06 4.16 -6.82
N PHE A 174 0.61 3.60 -5.74
CA PHE A 174 2.01 3.82 -5.35
C PHE A 174 3.01 3.01 -6.20
N ALA A 175 2.56 2.03 -6.97
CA ALA A 175 3.36 1.41 -8.04
C ALA A 175 3.36 2.22 -9.34
N ASN A 176 2.47 3.21 -9.47
CA ASN A 176 2.18 3.95 -10.69
C ASN A 176 2.43 5.45 -10.51
N THR A 177 3.67 5.80 -10.14
CA THR A 177 4.10 7.17 -9.81
C THR A 177 4.91 7.83 -10.93
N GLY A 178 5.13 7.09 -12.03
CA GLY A 178 5.76 7.55 -13.27
C GLY A 178 5.20 6.83 -14.50
N SER A 179 3.90 6.53 -14.50
CA SER A 179 3.21 5.83 -15.58
C SER A 179 2.12 6.71 -16.21
N PRO A 180 1.53 6.29 -17.35
CA PRO A 180 0.40 7.01 -17.94
C PRO A 180 -0.82 7.17 -17.02
N TYR A 181 -0.91 6.37 -15.93
CA TYR A 181 -1.99 6.49 -14.95
C TYR A 181 -1.76 7.63 -13.95
N THR A 182 -0.51 8.04 -13.69
CA THR A 182 -0.17 8.96 -12.61
C THR A 182 -0.99 10.27 -12.64
N PRO A 183 -1.19 10.93 -13.80
CA PRO A 183 -1.95 12.18 -13.85
C PRO A 183 -3.41 12.07 -13.37
N LEU A 184 -4.01 10.87 -13.38
CA LEU A 184 -5.36 10.65 -12.83
C LEU A 184 -5.44 10.98 -11.33
N ALA A 185 -4.31 10.98 -10.62
CA ALA A 185 -4.24 11.42 -9.23
C ALA A 185 -4.73 12.85 -9.04
N ALA A 186 -4.53 13.75 -10.00
CA ALA A 186 -5.01 15.13 -9.93
C ALA A 186 -6.55 15.27 -10.04
N LEU A 187 -7.24 14.22 -10.48
CA LEU A 187 -8.70 14.19 -10.63
C LEU A 187 -9.42 13.49 -9.48
N GLY A 188 -8.92 12.33 -9.05
CA GLY A 188 -9.60 11.51 -8.04
C GLY A 188 -8.67 10.85 -7.04
N GLY A 189 -7.47 11.41 -6.90
CA GLY A 189 -6.45 10.94 -5.96
C GLY A 189 -5.90 9.56 -6.26
N ALA A 190 -5.17 9.02 -5.29
CA ALA A 190 -4.71 7.64 -5.32
C ALA A 190 -5.82 6.61 -5.65
N PRO A 191 -7.06 6.71 -5.14
CA PRO A 191 -8.14 5.76 -5.46
C PRO A 191 -8.46 5.65 -6.96
N LEU A 192 -8.44 6.76 -7.70
CA LEU A 192 -8.72 6.74 -9.14
C LEU A 192 -7.59 6.09 -9.93
N VAL A 193 -6.33 6.31 -9.51
CA VAL A 193 -5.17 5.62 -10.11
C VAL A 193 -5.28 4.12 -9.86
N THR A 194 -5.57 3.69 -8.63
CA THR A 194 -5.81 2.28 -8.29
C THR A 194 -6.90 1.69 -9.17
N PHE A 195 -8.04 2.38 -9.29
CA PHE A 195 -9.15 1.94 -10.12
C PHE A 195 -8.75 1.76 -11.58
N ALA A 196 -8.04 2.72 -12.18
CA ALA A 196 -7.64 2.66 -13.58
C ALA A 196 -6.66 1.51 -13.86
N VAL A 197 -5.71 1.26 -12.96
CA VAL A 197 -4.78 0.11 -13.06
C VAL A 197 -5.54 -1.20 -12.93
N ALA A 198 -6.44 -1.31 -11.94
CA ALA A 198 -7.23 -2.51 -11.71
C ALA A 198 -8.20 -2.79 -12.87
N LEU A 199 -8.83 -1.75 -13.41
CA LEU A 199 -9.72 -1.84 -14.57
C LEU A 199 -8.96 -2.28 -15.82
N SER A 200 -7.78 -1.70 -16.07
CA SER A 200 -6.94 -2.09 -17.20
C SER A 200 -6.54 -3.56 -17.14
N GLY A 201 -6.10 -4.04 -15.97
CA GLY A 201 -5.72 -5.45 -15.77
C GLY A 201 -6.90 -6.42 -15.89
N THR A 202 -8.05 -6.07 -15.33
CA THR A 202 -9.26 -6.91 -15.44
C THR A 202 -9.85 -6.93 -16.85
N LEU A 203 -9.75 -5.83 -17.60
CA LEU A 203 -10.11 -5.77 -19.02
C LEU A 203 -9.15 -6.61 -19.88
N LEU A 204 -7.85 -6.62 -19.59
CA LEU A 204 -6.91 -7.54 -20.25
C LEU A 204 -7.26 -9.00 -19.96
N ALA A 205 -7.62 -9.32 -18.72
CA ALA A 205 -8.12 -10.66 -18.39
C ALA A 205 -9.40 -10.99 -19.16
N ALA A 206 -10.35 -10.06 -19.29
CA ALA A 206 -11.55 -10.26 -20.10
C ALA A 206 -11.23 -10.49 -21.59
N ALA A 207 -10.27 -9.73 -22.14
CA ALA A 207 -9.79 -9.90 -23.50
C ALA A 207 -9.17 -11.28 -23.73
N ALA A 208 -8.32 -11.74 -22.81
CA ALA A 208 -7.69 -13.06 -22.86
C ALA A 208 -8.73 -14.20 -22.80
N LEU A 209 -9.73 -14.09 -21.92
CA LEU A 209 -10.80 -15.09 -21.81
C LEU A 209 -11.68 -15.13 -23.06
N ALA A 210 -12.06 -13.98 -23.61
CA ALA A 210 -12.81 -13.91 -24.86
C ALA A 210 -11.99 -14.45 -26.05
N GLY A 211 -10.70 -14.13 -26.12
CA GLY A 211 -9.77 -14.66 -27.12
C GLY A 211 -9.64 -16.18 -27.07
N HIS A 212 -9.52 -16.75 -25.87
CA HIS A 212 -9.48 -18.21 -25.67
C HIS A 212 -10.78 -18.87 -26.15
N ARG A 213 -11.95 -18.31 -25.82
CA ARG A 213 -13.26 -18.82 -26.28
C ARG A 213 -13.40 -18.71 -27.79
N ALA A 214 -12.99 -17.58 -28.39
CA ALA A 214 -13.00 -17.40 -29.83
C ALA A 214 -12.08 -18.39 -30.54
N TYR A 215 -10.88 -18.64 -30.02
CA TYR A 215 -9.95 -19.64 -30.54
C TYR A 215 -10.54 -21.06 -30.48
N ALA A 216 -11.13 -21.44 -29.35
CA ALA A 216 -11.81 -22.72 -29.20
C ALA A 216 -12.99 -22.88 -30.18
N ALA A 217 -13.80 -21.83 -30.35
CA ALA A 217 -14.92 -21.80 -31.29
C ALA A 217 -14.46 -21.91 -32.76
N ARG A 218 -13.34 -21.25 -33.11
CA ARG A 218 -12.70 -21.39 -34.43
C ARG A 218 -12.24 -22.82 -34.68
N ARG A 219 -11.57 -23.46 -33.71
CA ARG A 219 -11.15 -24.86 -33.82
C ARG A 219 -12.33 -25.82 -33.98
N ALA A 220 -13.48 -25.49 -33.39
CA ALA A 220 -14.70 -26.27 -33.50
C ALA A 220 -15.54 -25.94 -34.77
N ALA A 221 -15.01 -25.14 -35.70
CA ALA A 221 -15.71 -24.67 -36.91
C ALA A 221 -17.09 -24.03 -36.64
N ALA A 222 -17.26 -23.41 -35.46
CA ALA A 222 -18.54 -22.83 -35.07
C ALA A 222 -18.85 -21.56 -35.89
N PRO A 223 -20.07 -21.41 -36.45
CA PRO A 223 -20.42 -20.32 -37.38
C PRO A 223 -20.41 -18.90 -36.74
N ARG A 224 -20.22 -18.79 -35.42
CA ARG A 224 -20.20 -17.51 -34.67
C ARG A 224 -18.82 -17.14 -34.11
N ALA A 225 -17.75 -17.74 -34.61
CA ALA A 225 -16.41 -17.54 -34.07
C ALA A 225 -15.91 -16.07 -34.17
N LEU A 226 -16.35 -15.31 -35.18
CA LEU A 226 -16.04 -13.86 -35.28
C LEU A 226 -16.79 -13.03 -34.24
N ALA A 227 -18.08 -13.33 -34.00
CA ALA A 227 -18.89 -12.65 -32.99
C ALA A 227 -18.37 -12.90 -31.56
N ALA A 228 -17.76 -14.08 -31.31
CA ALA A 228 -17.10 -14.39 -30.04
C ALA A 228 -15.81 -13.58 -29.80
N ALA A 229 -15.19 -13.02 -30.84
CA ALA A 229 -13.96 -12.22 -30.72
C ALA A 229 -14.23 -10.74 -30.39
N LEU A 230 -15.41 -10.22 -30.74
CA LEU A 230 -15.76 -8.80 -30.59
C LEU A 230 -15.69 -8.30 -29.12
N PRO A 231 -16.19 -9.04 -28.11
CA PRO A 231 -16.04 -8.62 -26.71
C PRO A 231 -14.57 -8.55 -26.27
N GLY A 232 -13.73 -9.43 -26.81
CA GLY A 232 -12.29 -9.46 -26.50
C GLY A 232 -11.55 -8.25 -27.08
N ALA A 233 -11.81 -7.93 -28.35
CA ALA A 233 -11.26 -6.74 -28.98
C ALA A 233 -11.73 -5.46 -28.28
N THR A 234 -13.01 -5.39 -27.91
CA THR A 234 -13.57 -4.25 -27.17
C THR A 234 -12.89 -4.09 -25.81
N ALA A 235 -12.72 -5.17 -25.05
CA ALA A 235 -12.04 -5.14 -23.76
C ALA A 235 -10.56 -4.70 -23.90
N LEU A 236 -9.87 -5.14 -24.95
CA LEU A 236 -8.50 -4.72 -25.22
C LEU A 236 -8.40 -3.23 -25.55
N VAL A 237 -9.29 -2.71 -26.40
CA VAL A 237 -9.36 -1.28 -26.74
C VAL A 237 -9.69 -0.45 -25.51
N LEU A 238 -10.65 -0.88 -24.68
CA LEU A 238 -10.98 -0.19 -23.44
C LEU A 238 -9.81 -0.21 -22.44
N SER A 239 -9.07 -1.32 -22.34
CA SER A 239 -7.87 -1.39 -21.48
C SER A 239 -6.82 -0.39 -21.94
N ALA A 240 -6.55 -0.31 -23.25
CA ALA A 240 -5.64 0.68 -23.82
C ALA A 240 -6.14 2.12 -23.63
N ALA A 241 -7.44 2.37 -23.78
CA ALA A 241 -8.04 3.67 -23.55
C ALA A 241 -7.90 4.13 -22.10
N VAL A 242 -8.12 3.23 -21.13
CA VAL A 242 -7.94 3.53 -19.69
C VAL A 242 -6.47 3.79 -19.39
N LEU A 243 -5.54 2.98 -19.91
CA LEU A 243 -4.10 3.21 -19.77
C LEU A 243 -3.69 4.61 -20.26
N LEU A 244 -4.17 5.02 -21.42
CA LEU A 244 -3.79 6.30 -22.03
C LEU A 244 -4.60 7.50 -21.51
N SER A 245 -5.67 7.27 -20.74
CA SER A 245 -6.57 8.33 -20.28
C SER A 245 -5.88 9.39 -19.43
N GLY A 246 -4.90 9.01 -18.61
CA GLY A 246 -4.16 9.97 -17.79
C GLY A 246 -3.31 10.94 -18.62
N LEU A 247 -2.89 10.58 -19.84
CA LEU A 247 -2.15 11.50 -20.73
C LEU A 247 -3.01 12.68 -21.20
N LEU A 248 -4.34 12.57 -21.08
CA LEU A 248 -5.29 13.63 -21.41
C LEU A 248 -5.59 14.54 -20.22
N VAL A 249 -5.09 14.21 -19.02
CA VAL A 249 -5.36 15.00 -17.81
C VAL A 249 -4.34 16.13 -17.70
N PRO A 250 -4.80 17.40 -17.70
CA PRO A 250 -3.90 18.53 -17.53
C PRO A 250 -3.43 18.63 -16.08
N VAL A 251 -2.13 18.41 -15.86
CA VAL A 251 -1.47 18.64 -14.57
C VAL A 251 -0.96 20.07 -14.54
N HIS A 252 -1.70 20.95 -13.85
CA HIS A 252 -1.37 22.37 -13.77
C HIS A 252 -0.24 22.60 -12.76
N THR A 253 0.79 23.32 -13.16
CA THR A 253 1.99 23.57 -12.34
C THR A 253 2.30 25.06 -12.11
N ASN A 254 1.42 25.97 -12.58
CA ASN A 254 1.60 27.43 -12.49
C ASN A 254 1.87 27.90 -11.05
N ALA A 255 3.00 28.55 -10.82
CA ALA A 255 3.36 29.07 -9.50
C ALA A 255 2.82 30.50 -9.29
N VAL A 256 2.37 30.83 -8.07
CA VAL A 256 2.07 32.21 -7.67
C VAL A 256 3.29 32.93 -7.08
N GLY A 257 4.37 32.19 -6.85
CA GLY A 257 5.64 32.67 -6.32
C GLY A 257 6.59 31.50 -6.11
N HIS A 258 7.83 31.80 -5.71
CA HIS A 258 8.82 30.78 -5.35
C HIS A 258 9.41 31.11 -3.98
N VAL A 259 9.93 30.08 -3.30
CA VAL A 259 10.73 30.24 -2.09
C VAL A 259 11.97 29.38 -2.20
N ARG A 260 13.13 29.91 -1.82
CA ARG A 260 14.37 29.15 -1.82
C ARG A 260 14.50 28.37 -0.52
N VAL A 261 14.58 27.06 -0.63
CA VAL A 261 14.76 26.17 0.52
C VAL A 261 16.13 25.52 0.48
N ALA A 262 16.73 25.33 1.65
CA ALA A 262 17.87 24.43 1.84
C ALA A 262 17.45 23.25 2.73
N VAL A 263 17.68 22.02 2.25
CA VAL A 263 17.38 20.79 2.96
C VAL A 263 18.67 20.23 3.53
N VAL A 264 18.77 20.13 4.86
CA VAL A 264 19.97 19.66 5.54
C VAL A 264 19.83 18.18 5.88
N GLN A 265 20.59 17.34 5.21
CA GLN A 265 20.71 15.91 5.53
C GLN A 265 21.97 15.71 6.38
N GLY A 266 21.81 15.60 7.70
CA GLY A 266 22.92 15.47 8.65
C GLY A 266 23.61 14.10 8.61
N ASN A 267 22.90 13.05 8.19
CA ASN A 267 23.35 11.65 8.20
C ASN A 267 23.49 11.02 9.60
N VAL A 268 23.46 9.69 9.63
CA VAL A 268 23.90 8.83 10.74
C VAL A 268 24.82 7.74 10.21
N GLN A 269 25.86 7.38 10.97
CA GLN A 269 26.92 6.48 10.49
C GLN A 269 26.46 5.03 10.28
N GLN A 270 25.38 4.59 10.94
CA GLN A 270 24.89 3.20 10.93
C GLN A 270 23.36 3.18 10.75
N PRO A 271 22.81 2.29 9.89
CA PRO A 271 21.38 2.03 9.84
C PRO A 271 20.87 1.25 11.08
N GLY A 272 19.56 1.25 11.30
CA GLY A 272 18.88 0.42 12.32
C GLY A 272 18.37 1.19 13.53
N MET A 273 17.63 0.53 14.43
CA MET A 273 16.84 1.15 15.53
C MET A 273 17.68 1.93 16.58
N HIS A 274 18.96 1.60 16.73
CA HIS A 274 19.83 2.23 17.74
C HIS A 274 20.55 3.49 17.23
N PHE A 275 20.08 4.10 16.14
CA PHE A 275 20.66 5.33 15.61
C PHE A 275 20.56 6.50 16.61
N LEU A 276 19.59 6.48 17.52
CA LEU A 276 19.43 7.41 18.66
C LEU A 276 20.34 7.08 19.87
N GLY A 277 21.12 6.00 19.82
CA GLY A 277 21.89 5.49 20.96
C GLY A 277 23.13 6.30 21.35
N ARG A 278 23.43 7.39 20.63
CA ARG A 278 24.49 8.35 20.96
C ARG A 278 23.87 9.74 21.10
N PRO A 279 23.52 10.15 22.34
CA PRO A 279 22.89 11.44 22.58
C PRO A 279 23.65 12.58 21.89
N MET A 280 22.91 13.51 21.29
CA MET A 280 23.41 14.68 20.55
C MET A 280 24.08 14.39 19.22
N GLN A 281 24.40 13.14 18.84
CA GLN A 281 25.17 12.90 17.61
C GLN A 281 24.40 13.33 16.36
N ILE A 282 23.09 13.06 16.32
CA ILE A 282 22.25 13.42 15.18
C ILE A 282 22.13 14.95 15.12
N LEU A 283 21.84 15.58 16.25
CA LEU A 283 21.78 17.03 16.35
C LEU A 283 23.09 17.68 15.90
N ASP A 284 24.23 17.20 16.38
CA ASP A 284 25.56 17.71 16.06
C ASP A 284 25.87 17.63 14.57
N ASN A 285 25.41 16.58 13.89
CA ASN A 285 25.58 16.46 12.46
C ASN A 285 24.75 17.52 11.70
N HIS A 286 23.50 17.77 12.09
CA HIS A 286 22.66 18.80 11.45
C HIS A 286 23.16 20.20 11.75
N VAL A 287 23.60 20.46 12.98
CA VAL A 287 24.24 21.71 13.38
C VAL A 287 25.50 21.94 12.55
N LYS A 288 26.40 20.95 12.46
CA LYS A 288 27.63 21.05 11.67
C LYS A 288 27.35 21.32 10.19
N ALA A 289 26.41 20.62 9.59
CA ALA A 289 26.01 20.83 8.20
C ALA A 289 25.41 22.24 7.97
N THR A 290 24.63 22.72 8.93
CA THR A 290 24.00 24.06 8.87
C THR A 290 25.02 25.18 9.09
N LEU A 291 25.98 25.01 10.02
CA LEU A 291 27.09 25.94 10.20
C LEU A 291 27.98 26.00 8.96
N LYS A 292 28.21 24.85 8.29
CA LYS A 292 28.92 24.82 7.01
C LYS A 292 28.13 25.58 5.93
N LEU A 293 26.82 25.36 5.84
CA LEU A 293 25.95 26.11 4.91
C LEU A 293 26.03 27.62 5.17
N ALA A 294 26.01 28.05 6.43
CA ALA A 294 26.18 29.46 6.81
C ALA A 294 27.52 30.03 6.32
N ALA A 295 28.62 29.32 6.54
CA ALA A 295 29.94 29.72 6.05
C ALA A 295 30.02 29.77 4.52
N ASP A 296 29.40 28.82 3.83
CA ASP A 296 29.34 28.78 2.36
C ASP A 296 28.54 29.97 1.79
N ILE A 297 27.48 30.40 2.49
CA ILE A 297 26.68 31.59 2.16
C ILE A 297 27.51 32.86 2.36
N GLU A 298 28.19 33.00 3.50
CA GLU A 298 29.06 34.14 3.80
C GLU A 298 30.19 34.28 2.79
N ALA A 299 30.78 33.16 2.38
CA ALA A 299 31.78 33.11 1.32
C ALA A 299 31.22 33.36 -0.11
N GLY A 300 29.90 33.49 -0.26
CA GLY A 300 29.22 33.70 -1.55
C GLY A 300 29.27 32.50 -2.49
N THR A 301 29.61 31.32 -1.99
CA THR A 301 29.71 30.07 -2.78
C THR A 301 28.36 29.42 -3.04
N VAL A 302 27.39 29.66 -2.16
CA VAL A 302 26.00 29.24 -2.32
C VAL A 302 25.05 30.41 -2.05
N PRO A 303 23.94 30.52 -2.80
CA PRO A 303 22.94 31.56 -2.52
C PRO A 303 22.31 31.36 -1.13
N LYS A 304 22.04 32.46 -0.42
CA LYS A 304 21.28 32.42 0.82
C LYS A 304 19.85 31.88 0.56
N PRO A 305 19.40 30.84 1.27
CA PRO A 305 18.02 30.37 1.18
C PRO A 305 17.09 31.29 1.98
N ASP A 306 15.78 31.19 1.76
CA ASP A 306 14.76 31.85 2.57
C ASP A 306 14.41 31.03 3.82
N ILE A 307 14.54 29.70 3.72
CA ILE A 307 14.15 28.72 4.75
C ILE A 307 15.15 27.55 4.75
N VAL A 308 15.49 27.03 5.93
CA VAL A 308 16.20 25.74 6.07
C VAL A 308 15.25 24.68 6.63
N LEU A 309 15.33 23.46 6.11
CA LEU A 309 14.51 22.33 6.51
C LEU A 309 15.40 21.23 7.08
N TRP A 310 15.18 20.88 8.35
CA TRP A 310 15.78 19.72 8.98
C TRP A 310 14.79 18.54 8.96
N PRO A 311 15.27 17.30 8.99
CA PRO A 311 14.45 16.10 8.96
C PRO A 311 13.80 15.77 10.32
N GLU A 312 12.95 14.75 10.34
CA GLU A 312 12.32 14.19 11.55
C GLU A 312 13.39 13.70 12.54
N ASN A 313 13.20 14.02 13.82
CA ASN A 313 14.13 13.67 14.90
C ASN A 313 15.58 14.11 14.61
N SER A 314 15.74 15.25 13.93
CA SER A 314 17.03 15.91 13.76
C SER A 314 17.64 16.38 15.09
N SER A 315 16.79 16.68 16.08
CA SER A 315 17.15 16.68 17.50
C SER A 315 16.66 15.39 18.15
N ASP A 316 17.59 14.59 18.66
CA ASP A 316 17.35 13.35 19.39
C ASP A 316 17.02 13.58 20.88
N LEU A 317 17.12 14.83 21.33
CA LEU A 317 16.78 15.29 22.67
C LEU A 317 15.76 16.41 22.58
N ASP A 318 14.92 16.50 23.61
CA ASP A 318 13.94 17.58 23.74
C ASP A 318 14.66 18.91 24.00
N PRO A 319 14.59 19.87 23.05
CA PRO A 319 15.27 21.14 23.19
C PRO A 319 14.66 22.05 24.27
N PHE A 320 13.42 21.82 24.69
CA PHE A 320 12.79 22.62 25.75
C PHE A 320 13.22 22.19 27.15
N SER A 321 13.58 20.92 27.32
CA SER A 321 14.08 20.39 28.61
C SER A 321 15.61 20.24 28.66
N ASN A 322 16.30 20.28 27.51
CA ASN A 322 17.75 20.18 27.42
C ASN A 322 18.38 21.49 26.89
N PRO A 323 18.99 22.32 27.77
CA PRO A 323 19.61 23.58 27.37
C PRO A 323 20.73 23.43 26.33
N ALA A 324 21.50 22.34 26.37
CA ALA A 324 22.58 22.13 25.40
C ALA A 324 22.04 21.86 23.99
N ALA A 325 20.90 21.16 23.87
CA ALA A 325 20.23 20.99 22.59
C ALA A 325 19.66 22.32 22.09
N TYR A 326 18.99 23.08 22.97
CA TYR A 326 18.47 24.42 22.68
C TYR A 326 19.56 25.36 22.12
N ASP A 327 20.70 25.43 22.82
CA ASP A 327 21.80 26.32 22.48
C ASP A 327 22.42 25.97 21.12
N LYS A 328 22.61 24.68 20.83
CA LYS A 328 23.16 24.24 19.54
C LYS A 328 22.22 24.50 18.37
N ILE A 329 20.91 24.27 18.55
CA ILE A 329 19.91 24.60 17.53
C ILE A 329 19.92 26.11 17.31
N SER A 330 19.83 26.90 18.38
CA SER A 330 19.85 28.37 18.32
C SER A 330 21.11 28.88 17.63
N GLN A 331 22.29 28.33 17.94
CA GLN A 331 23.55 28.67 17.29
C GLN A 331 23.50 28.43 15.77
N ALA A 332 23.02 27.26 15.33
CA ALA A 332 22.92 26.93 13.92
C ALA A 332 21.93 27.85 13.17
N VAL A 333 20.77 28.11 13.79
CA VAL A 333 19.72 28.98 13.23
C VAL A 333 20.20 30.43 13.13
N GLN A 334 20.85 30.95 14.17
CA GLN A 334 21.43 32.30 14.17
C GLN A 334 22.54 32.44 13.13
N ALA A 335 23.39 31.42 12.98
CA ALA A 335 24.48 31.45 12.00
C ALA A 335 23.98 31.50 10.56
N VAL A 336 22.97 30.68 10.20
CA VAL A 336 22.40 30.73 8.84
C VAL A 336 21.51 31.97 8.63
N GLY A 337 20.99 32.54 9.72
CA GLY A 337 20.30 33.83 9.73
C GLY A 337 18.98 33.82 8.95
N VAL A 338 18.30 32.67 8.91
CA VAL A 338 16.94 32.48 8.37
C VAL A 338 16.17 31.44 9.19
N PRO A 339 14.82 31.43 9.14
CA PRO A 339 14.03 30.44 9.86
C PRO A 339 14.34 29.00 9.46
N VAL A 340 14.33 28.10 10.43
CA VAL A 340 14.59 26.66 10.26
C VAL A 340 13.40 25.85 10.77
N LEU A 341 12.92 24.88 9.98
CA LEU A 341 11.99 23.86 10.47
C LEU A 341 12.79 22.72 11.09
N VAL A 342 12.73 22.58 12.41
CA VAL A 342 13.52 21.63 13.20
C VAL A 342 12.64 20.46 13.62
N GLY A 343 12.98 19.23 13.21
CA GLY A 343 12.30 18.03 13.68
C GLY A 343 12.88 17.57 15.02
N ALA A 344 12.05 17.43 16.06
CA ALA A 344 12.47 17.08 17.41
C ALA A 344 11.47 16.14 18.11
N LEU A 345 11.96 15.36 19.06
CA LEU A 345 11.12 14.69 20.05
C LEU A 345 10.97 15.59 21.27
N VAL A 346 9.74 15.90 21.66
CA VAL A 346 9.43 16.69 22.86
C VAL A 346 8.65 15.86 23.87
N ASP A 347 8.74 16.22 25.15
CA ASP A 347 7.95 15.58 26.18
C ASP A 347 6.44 15.77 25.93
N GLY A 348 5.67 14.68 26.08
CA GLY A 348 4.23 14.69 25.83
C GLY A 348 3.41 15.24 27.00
N PRO A 349 2.07 15.08 26.96
CA PRO A 349 1.17 15.57 28.01
C PRO A 349 1.39 14.90 29.38
N ASP A 350 2.10 13.78 29.44
CA ASP A 350 2.50 13.11 30.67
C ASP A 350 3.83 12.36 30.50
N LYS A 351 4.36 11.81 31.60
CA LYS A 351 5.66 11.13 31.65
C LYS A 351 5.78 9.87 30.77
N ASP A 352 4.65 9.28 30.38
CA ASP A 352 4.61 8.04 29.62
C ASP A 352 4.48 8.31 28.11
N HIS A 353 4.39 9.57 27.71
CA HIS A 353 4.20 9.99 26.33
C HIS A 353 5.28 10.95 25.83
N VAL A 354 5.48 10.96 24.52
CA VAL A 354 6.32 11.90 23.77
C VAL A 354 5.55 12.43 22.56
N GLN A 355 5.95 13.58 22.05
CA GLN A 355 5.45 14.13 20.80
C GLN A 355 6.58 14.22 19.79
N ASN A 356 6.28 13.96 18.53
CA ASN A 356 7.19 14.11 17.41
C ASN A 356 6.77 15.35 16.64
N GLU A 357 7.62 16.38 16.65
CA GLU A 357 7.26 17.72 16.23
C GLU A 357 8.19 18.31 15.18
N GLY A 358 7.60 19.05 14.24
CA GLY A 358 8.28 20.02 13.40
C GLY A 358 8.12 21.42 14.00
N ILE A 359 9.20 22.01 14.51
CA ILE A 359 9.21 23.29 15.22
C ILE A 359 9.82 24.37 14.33
N VAL A 360 9.11 25.49 14.13
CA VAL A 360 9.65 26.66 13.45
C VAL A 360 10.56 27.41 14.40
N TRP A 361 11.84 27.46 14.08
CA TRP A 361 12.86 28.18 14.85
C TRP A 361 13.29 29.43 14.10
N ASP A 362 13.01 30.59 14.68
CA ASP A 362 13.39 31.90 14.14
C ASP A 362 14.75 32.34 14.69
N PRO A 363 15.64 32.93 13.86
CA PRO A 363 16.96 33.39 14.31
C PRO A 363 16.94 34.51 15.34
N VAL A 364 15.84 35.26 15.46
CA VAL A 364 15.69 36.36 16.39
C VAL A 364 14.84 35.95 17.59
N THR A 365 13.67 35.35 17.36
CA THR A 365 12.71 35.05 18.43
C THR A 365 12.83 33.65 19.03
N GLY A 366 13.62 32.76 18.43
CA GLY A 366 13.76 31.37 18.88
C GLY A 366 12.61 30.47 18.41
N PRO A 367 12.33 29.34 19.11
CA PRO A 367 11.28 28.40 18.71
C PRO A 367 9.88 29.02 18.84
N GLY A 368 9.01 28.73 17.88
CA GLY A 368 7.66 29.29 17.78
C GLY A 368 6.60 28.25 17.42
N ALA A 369 5.88 28.48 16.32
CA ALA A 369 4.84 27.57 15.85
C ALA A 369 5.39 26.16 15.58
N HIS A 370 4.60 25.14 15.85
CA HIS A 370 4.98 23.74 15.66
C HIS A 370 3.82 22.92 15.09
N TYR A 371 4.17 21.78 14.51
CA TYR A 371 3.25 20.72 14.12
C TYR A 371 3.61 19.45 14.87
N THR A 372 2.64 18.84 15.56
CA THR A 372 2.81 17.49 16.14
C THR A 372 2.24 16.45 15.17
N LYS A 373 3.02 15.41 14.90
CA LYS A 373 2.62 14.24 14.11
C LYS A 373 1.24 13.69 14.55
N GLN A 374 0.28 13.66 13.63
CA GLN A 374 -1.08 13.17 13.82
C GLN A 374 -1.19 11.65 13.79
N HIS A 375 -0.34 10.96 13.02
CA HIS A 375 -0.43 9.51 12.83
C HIS A 375 0.85 8.77 13.24
N PRO A 376 1.01 8.49 14.55
CA PRO A 376 2.08 7.63 15.03
C PRO A 376 2.03 6.23 14.41
N VAL A 377 3.19 5.64 14.15
CA VAL A 377 3.33 4.31 13.55
C VAL A 377 3.03 3.21 14.58
N PRO A 378 2.06 2.32 14.33
CA PRO A 378 1.81 1.18 15.21
C PRO A 378 3.03 0.27 15.31
N PHE A 379 3.37 -0.16 16.53
CA PHE A 379 4.52 -1.01 16.87
C PHE A 379 5.90 -0.38 16.60
N GLY A 380 5.97 0.86 16.12
CA GLY A 380 7.21 1.62 15.96
C GLY A 380 7.29 2.84 16.88
N GLU A 381 6.18 3.57 17.02
CA GLU A 381 6.08 4.78 17.82
C GLU A 381 5.10 4.62 18.99
N TYR A 382 4.16 3.68 18.90
CA TYR A 382 3.32 3.28 20.03
C TYR A 382 3.00 1.80 20.00
N VAL A 383 2.60 1.22 21.15
CA VAL A 383 2.29 -0.21 21.25
C VAL A 383 0.78 -0.43 21.49
N PRO A 384 0.00 -0.84 20.47
CA PRO A 384 -1.36 -1.29 20.67
C PRO A 384 -1.44 -2.39 21.74
N PHE A 385 -2.39 -2.29 22.68
CA PHE A 385 -2.53 -3.26 23.78
C PHE A 385 -1.22 -3.53 24.56
N ARG A 386 -0.38 -2.50 24.76
CA ARG A 386 0.94 -2.54 25.42
C ARG A 386 1.05 -3.57 26.54
N LYS A 387 0.17 -3.52 27.54
CA LYS A 387 0.18 -4.42 28.72
C LYS A 387 0.14 -5.92 28.38
N ALA A 388 -0.51 -6.30 27.29
CA ALA A 388 -0.62 -7.67 26.84
C ALA A 388 0.54 -8.04 25.92
N LEU A 389 0.84 -7.20 24.92
CA LEU A 389 1.80 -7.54 23.88
C LEU A 389 3.25 -7.50 24.35
N THR A 390 3.64 -6.58 25.25
CA THR A 390 5.01 -6.53 25.76
C THR A 390 5.38 -7.75 26.61
N LYS A 391 4.40 -8.50 27.12
CA LYS A 391 4.62 -9.77 27.83
C LYS A 391 4.99 -10.92 26.89
N VAL A 392 4.47 -10.89 25.67
CA VAL A 392 4.64 -11.96 24.67
C VAL A 392 5.73 -11.62 23.65
N VAL A 393 5.97 -10.34 23.42
CA VAL A 393 6.97 -9.80 22.50
C VAL A 393 7.83 -8.79 23.28
N PRO A 394 8.86 -9.26 24.02
CA PRO A 394 9.67 -8.42 24.89
C PRO A 394 10.34 -7.22 24.20
N MET A 395 10.62 -7.34 22.90
CA MET A 395 11.23 -6.28 22.09
C MET A 395 10.36 -5.02 21.98
N LEU A 396 9.03 -5.12 22.20
CA LEU A 396 8.16 -3.95 22.26
C LEU A 396 8.46 -3.03 23.46
N ASN A 397 9.24 -3.49 24.44
CA ASN A 397 9.72 -2.64 25.54
C ASN A 397 10.81 -1.65 25.10
N GLU A 398 11.35 -1.78 23.88
CA GLU A 398 12.27 -0.79 23.29
C GLU A 398 11.56 0.52 22.91
N ILE A 399 10.23 0.56 22.96
CA ILE A 399 9.42 1.78 22.84
C ILE A 399 9.02 2.17 24.27
N PRO A 400 9.84 2.95 25.01
CA PRO A 400 9.62 3.20 26.44
C PRO A 400 8.41 4.10 26.70
N ARG A 401 8.16 5.07 25.80
CA ARG A 401 7.05 6.01 25.85
C ARG A 401 6.26 5.94 24.55
N ASP A 402 4.94 6.02 24.64
CA ASP A 402 4.07 6.03 23.46
C ASP A 402 4.05 7.43 22.83
N PHE A 403 4.11 7.52 21.51
CA PHE A 403 3.97 8.80 20.83
C PHE A 403 2.52 9.27 20.91
N TYR A 404 2.32 10.50 21.35
CA TYR A 404 1.01 11.12 21.50
C TYR A 404 0.64 11.85 20.20
N PRO A 405 -0.52 11.53 19.59
CA PRO A 405 -0.90 12.11 18.30
C PRO A 405 -1.30 13.58 18.43
N GLY A 406 -0.84 14.39 17.48
CA GLY A 406 -1.33 15.74 17.22
C GLY A 406 -2.77 15.76 16.70
N LYS A 407 -3.39 16.95 16.73
CA LYS A 407 -4.80 17.15 16.32
C LYS A 407 -4.98 18.17 15.20
N ASP A 408 -3.98 19.02 14.98
CA ASP A 408 -4.05 20.15 14.07
C ASP A 408 -3.30 19.84 12.76
N THR A 409 -3.70 20.45 11.66
CA THR A 409 -3.01 20.30 10.36
C THR A 409 -1.62 20.95 10.40
N GLY A 410 -0.64 20.39 9.68
CA GLY A 410 0.74 20.87 9.69
C GLY A 410 1.03 22.16 8.93
N VAL A 411 0.07 23.08 8.78
CA VAL A 411 0.31 24.34 8.06
C VAL A 411 1.09 25.32 8.95
N LEU A 412 2.34 25.56 8.59
CA LEU A 412 3.27 26.43 9.30
C LEU A 412 3.65 27.65 8.46
N ARG A 413 3.67 28.83 9.08
CA ARG A 413 4.27 30.03 8.50
C ARG A 413 5.76 30.00 8.79
N ILE A 414 6.58 29.78 7.77
CA ILE A 414 8.03 29.67 7.89
C ILE A 414 8.64 30.73 6.95
N GLY A 415 9.23 31.77 7.54
CA GLY A 415 9.72 32.93 6.79
C GLY A 415 8.63 33.51 5.84
N PRO A 416 8.91 33.63 4.52
CA PRO A 416 7.95 34.19 3.57
C PRO A 416 6.84 33.23 3.13
N ALA A 417 6.93 31.93 3.45
CA ALA A 417 6.05 30.89 2.91
C ALA A 417 5.11 30.27 3.96
N ARG A 418 3.99 29.70 3.48
CA ARG A 418 3.14 28.79 4.26
C ARG A 418 3.36 27.38 3.74
N LEU A 419 4.07 26.57 4.50
CA LEU A 419 4.41 25.18 4.14
C LEU A 419 3.54 24.23 4.97
N GLY A 420 3.13 23.13 4.36
CA GLY A 420 2.46 22.04 5.06
C GLY A 420 3.46 20.97 5.45
N ASP A 421 3.71 20.79 6.73
CA ASP A 421 4.54 19.72 7.25
C ASP A 421 3.73 18.43 7.42
N VAL A 422 4.34 17.32 7.02
CA VAL A 422 3.77 15.97 7.07
C VAL A 422 4.89 15.02 7.48
N ILE A 423 4.79 14.42 8.66
CA ILE A 423 5.94 13.73 9.24
C ILE A 423 5.91 12.25 8.83
N CYS A 424 6.91 11.87 8.03
CA CYS A 424 7.33 10.50 7.77
C CYS A 424 6.22 9.61 7.17
N PHE A 425 5.63 8.75 7.98
CA PHE A 425 4.63 7.77 7.56
C PHE A 425 3.32 8.41 7.07
N GLU A 426 3.06 9.66 7.48
CA GLU A 426 1.84 10.41 7.17
C GLU A 426 1.65 10.71 5.68
N VAL A 427 2.74 10.78 4.89
CA VAL A 427 2.65 11.00 3.44
C VAL A 427 1.86 9.89 2.71
N ALA A 428 1.77 8.70 3.31
CA ALA A 428 1.01 7.58 2.80
C ALA A 428 -0.51 7.74 2.99
N TYR A 429 -0.98 8.70 3.81
CA TYR A 429 -2.38 8.86 4.18
C TYR A 429 -3.06 9.99 3.42
N ASP A 430 -4.11 9.64 2.68
CA ASP A 430 -4.86 10.57 1.81
C ASP A 430 -5.44 11.76 2.59
N GLY A 431 -5.93 11.51 3.81
CA GLY A 431 -6.60 12.52 4.64
C GLY A 431 -5.65 13.61 5.12
N ILE A 432 -4.53 13.22 5.74
CA ILE A 432 -3.59 14.15 6.40
C ILE A 432 -3.00 15.14 5.38
N VAL A 433 -2.56 14.64 4.23
CA VAL A 433 -1.97 15.50 3.19
C VAL A 433 -3.03 16.43 2.58
N ARG A 434 -4.22 15.91 2.24
CA ARG A 434 -5.32 16.73 1.70
C ARG A 434 -5.76 17.80 2.67
N ASP A 435 -5.96 17.45 3.94
CA ASP A 435 -6.44 18.39 4.96
C ASP A 435 -5.42 19.50 5.20
N THR A 436 -4.12 19.17 5.16
CA THR A 436 -3.02 20.15 5.24
C THR A 436 -3.01 21.10 4.03
N VAL A 437 -3.26 20.60 2.82
CA VAL A 437 -3.37 21.43 1.61
C VAL A 437 -4.60 22.33 1.65
N ASN A 438 -5.75 21.78 2.04
CA ASN A 438 -7.01 22.50 2.19
C ASN A 438 -6.95 23.57 3.29
N ALA A 439 -6.12 23.37 4.33
CA ALA A 439 -5.84 24.36 5.36
C ALA A 439 -4.90 25.50 4.89
N GLY A 440 -4.41 25.46 3.64
CA GLY A 440 -3.71 26.58 3.00
C GLY A 440 -2.20 26.40 2.81
N ALA A 441 -1.69 25.16 2.88
CA ALA A 441 -0.31 24.85 2.52
C ALA A 441 -0.05 25.14 1.02
N ARG A 442 1.01 25.90 0.73
CA ARG A 442 1.39 26.30 -0.64
C ARG A 442 2.45 25.40 -1.27
N ALA A 443 3.16 24.65 -0.44
CA ALA A 443 4.05 23.54 -0.76
C ALA A 443 4.08 22.62 0.48
N LEU A 444 4.58 21.40 0.33
CA LEU A 444 4.65 20.42 1.41
C LEU A 444 6.09 20.10 1.77
N VAL A 445 6.33 19.85 3.05
CA VAL A 445 7.57 19.29 3.58
C VAL A 445 7.24 17.93 4.17
N VAL A 446 8.05 16.93 3.82
CA VAL A 446 7.99 15.60 4.43
C VAL A 446 9.24 15.42 5.27
N GLN A 447 9.15 15.70 6.57
CA GLN A 447 10.22 15.39 7.53
C GLN A 447 10.24 13.89 7.78
N THR A 448 11.37 13.22 7.56
CA THR A 448 11.44 11.77 7.76
C THR A 448 12.79 11.28 8.27
N ASN A 449 12.74 10.24 9.11
CA ASN A 449 13.92 9.55 9.59
C ASN A 449 13.96 8.11 9.09
N ASN A 450 14.52 7.90 7.89
CA ASN A 450 14.66 6.56 7.33
C ASN A 450 15.94 5.83 7.79
N ALA A 451 16.65 6.30 8.83
CA ALA A 451 17.86 5.62 9.32
C ALA A 451 17.59 4.15 9.68
N THR A 452 16.41 3.86 10.21
CA THR A 452 15.93 2.52 10.54
C THR A 452 15.84 1.60 9.32
N TYR A 453 15.44 2.13 8.16
CA TYR A 453 15.09 1.37 6.97
C TYR A 453 16.06 1.57 5.80
N GLY A 454 17.13 2.32 5.99
CA GLY A 454 17.98 2.69 4.86
C GLY A 454 18.73 1.49 4.27
N ARG A 455 19.12 1.62 2.99
CA ARG A 455 19.63 0.54 2.12
C ARG A 455 18.63 -0.61 1.95
N THR A 456 17.33 -0.33 2.10
CA THR A 456 16.24 -1.23 1.77
C THR A 456 15.30 -0.57 0.76
N GLY A 457 14.14 -1.18 0.46
CA GLY A 457 13.15 -0.58 -0.44
C GLY A 457 12.34 0.58 0.15
N GLN A 458 12.32 0.77 1.47
CA GLN A 458 11.37 1.69 2.11
C GLN A 458 11.58 3.17 1.73
N PRO A 459 12.81 3.74 1.69
CA PRO A 459 13.01 5.14 1.31
C PRO A 459 12.49 5.44 -0.11
N GLU A 460 12.76 4.53 -1.07
CA GLU A 460 12.28 4.65 -2.44
C GLU A 460 10.74 4.50 -2.54
N GLN A 461 10.14 3.62 -1.72
CA GLN A 461 8.68 3.48 -1.63
C GLN A 461 8.02 4.76 -1.11
N GLN A 462 8.57 5.39 -0.07
CA GLN A 462 8.05 6.64 0.49
C GLN A 462 8.24 7.83 -0.47
N LEU A 463 9.37 7.89 -1.17
CA LEU A 463 9.59 8.90 -2.21
C LEU A 463 8.57 8.75 -3.35
N ALA A 464 8.23 7.53 -3.75
CA ALA A 464 7.16 7.30 -4.72
C ALA A 464 5.79 7.82 -4.23
N MET A 465 5.47 7.64 -2.95
CA MET A 465 4.25 8.24 -2.36
C MET A 465 4.29 9.76 -2.48
N SER A 466 5.41 10.39 -2.14
CA SER A 466 5.60 11.84 -2.27
C SER A 466 5.38 12.32 -3.71
N ARG A 467 5.85 11.57 -4.72
CA ARG A 467 5.58 11.88 -6.14
C ARG A 467 4.11 11.83 -6.50
N LEU A 468 3.38 10.84 -6.01
CA LEU A 468 1.94 10.77 -6.23
C LEU A 468 1.23 11.95 -5.57
N ARG A 469 1.57 12.27 -4.31
CA ARG A 469 0.99 13.39 -3.55
C ARG A 469 1.24 14.73 -4.21
N ALA A 470 2.43 14.93 -4.81
CA ALA A 470 2.75 16.15 -5.51
C ALA A 470 1.75 16.44 -6.64
N ILE A 471 1.39 15.42 -7.43
CA ILE A 471 0.41 15.52 -8.53
C ILE A 471 -1.02 15.62 -7.99
N GLU A 472 -1.36 14.79 -7.01
CA GLU A 472 -2.69 14.75 -6.40
C GLU A 472 -3.11 16.11 -5.84
N HIS A 473 -2.19 16.79 -5.16
CA HIS A 473 -2.43 18.08 -4.52
C HIS A 473 -1.93 19.28 -5.33
N GLY A 474 -1.22 19.03 -6.45
CA GLY A 474 -0.59 20.07 -7.25
C GLY A 474 0.34 20.96 -6.40
N ARG A 475 1.20 20.33 -5.58
CA ARG A 475 2.14 21.00 -4.66
C ARG A 475 3.55 20.47 -4.89
N ALA A 476 4.54 21.35 -4.79
CA ALA A 476 5.91 20.89 -4.64
C ALA A 476 6.03 20.19 -3.27
N ILE A 477 6.78 19.09 -3.23
CA ILE A 477 7.06 18.35 -2.01
C ILE A 477 8.57 18.29 -1.79
N VAL A 478 8.98 18.71 -0.60
CA VAL A 478 10.38 18.65 -0.16
C VAL A 478 10.51 17.55 0.88
N THR A 479 11.13 16.44 0.52
CA THR A 479 11.45 15.37 1.47
C THR A 479 12.77 15.71 2.16
N ALA A 480 12.73 15.92 3.46
CA ALA A 480 13.89 16.14 4.31
C ALA A 480 14.16 14.85 5.10
N ALA A 481 15.22 14.12 4.73
CA ALA A 481 15.57 12.84 5.35
C ALA A 481 16.85 12.94 6.17
N THR A 482 16.91 12.27 7.34
CA THR A 482 18.12 12.22 8.17
C THR A 482 19.26 11.48 7.49
N SER A 483 18.99 10.26 7.01
CA SER A 483 19.96 9.38 6.32
C SER A 483 19.34 8.64 5.13
N GLY A 484 18.07 8.91 4.84
CA GLY A 484 17.35 8.37 3.69
C GLY A 484 17.59 9.18 2.42
N ILE A 485 16.57 9.24 1.57
CA ILE A 485 16.60 10.05 0.36
C ILE A 485 15.93 11.38 0.66
N SER A 486 16.71 12.45 0.71
CA SER A 486 16.18 13.81 0.62
C SER A 486 15.91 14.13 -0.85
N ALA A 487 14.79 14.79 -1.16
CA ALA A 487 14.40 15.05 -2.53
C ALA A 487 13.54 16.30 -2.68
N ILE A 488 13.64 16.91 -3.87
CA ILE A 488 12.74 17.99 -4.31
C ILE A 488 11.87 17.42 -5.43
N VAL A 489 10.57 17.40 -5.18
CA VAL A 489 9.56 16.87 -6.11
C VAL A 489 8.69 18.04 -6.59
N ALA A 490 8.67 18.28 -7.89
CA ALA A 490 7.85 19.32 -8.51
C ALA A 490 6.34 18.95 -8.47
N PRO A 491 5.42 19.92 -8.64
CA PRO A 491 3.97 19.67 -8.62
C PRO A 491 3.46 18.67 -9.68
N ASP A 492 4.26 18.36 -10.70
CA ASP A 492 3.97 17.33 -11.71
C ASP A 492 4.53 15.93 -11.34
N GLY A 493 5.07 15.77 -10.13
CA GLY A 493 5.64 14.52 -9.62
C GLY A 493 7.03 14.19 -10.16
N LYS A 494 7.67 15.10 -10.90
CA LYS A 494 9.07 14.96 -11.31
C LYS A 494 10.00 15.19 -10.13
N ILE A 495 10.99 14.31 -9.96
CA ILE A 495 12.09 14.52 -9.02
C ILE A 495 13.08 15.47 -9.70
N GLU A 496 13.27 16.66 -9.13
CA GLU A 496 14.22 17.67 -9.63
C GLU A 496 15.62 17.46 -9.04
N GLN A 497 15.69 17.15 -7.75
CA GLN A 497 16.92 16.83 -7.04
C GLN A 497 16.69 15.68 -6.08
N ARG A 498 17.73 14.86 -5.85
CA ARG A 498 17.74 13.85 -4.80
C ARG A 498 19.14 13.64 -4.25
N SER A 499 19.24 13.36 -2.95
CA SER A 499 20.48 12.93 -2.31
C SER A 499 20.69 11.41 -2.43
N ALA A 500 21.90 10.96 -2.11
CA ALA A 500 22.16 9.55 -1.84
C ALA A 500 21.85 9.24 -0.36
N GLU A 501 21.40 8.01 -0.09
CA GLU A 501 21.25 7.53 1.28
C GLU A 501 22.60 7.48 2.01
N PHE A 502 22.57 7.67 3.33
CA PHE A 502 23.73 7.63 4.23
C PHE A 502 24.87 8.58 3.85
N THR A 503 24.55 9.71 3.24
CA THR A 503 25.49 10.79 2.97
C THR A 503 25.11 12.04 3.74
N GLN A 504 26.09 12.87 4.12
CA GLN A 504 25.80 14.21 4.63
C GLN A 504 25.78 15.17 3.44
N GLN A 505 24.65 15.81 3.17
CA GLN A 505 24.45 16.64 1.99
C GLN A 505 23.47 17.78 2.28
N VAL A 506 23.62 18.90 1.59
CA VAL A 506 22.62 19.97 1.57
C VAL A 506 22.07 20.07 0.15
N LEU A 507 20.75 19.98 0.00
CA LEU A 507 20.06 20.27 -1.26
C LEU A 507 19.54 21.71 -1.22
N SER A 508 19.59 22.42 -2.34
CA SER A 508 19.08 23.79 -2.43
C SER A 508 18.24 23.95 -3.70
N ALA A 509 17.02 24.47 -3.57
CA ALA A 509 16.10 24.63 -4.69
C ALA A 509 15.14 25.79 -4.48
N ASP A 510 14.76 26.44 -5.58
CA ASP A 510 13.62 27.34 -5.63
C ASP A 510 12.35 26.52 -5.88
N ILE A 511 11.50 26.38 -4.87
CA ILE A 511 10.28 25.58 -4.99
C ILE A 511 9.07 26.48 -5.33
N PRO A 512 8.18 26.05 -6.25
CA PRO A 512 6.99 26.80 -6.59
C PRO A 512 5.96 26.75 -5.46
N LEU A 513 5.40 27.91 -5.13
CA LEU A 513 4.26 28.05 -4.23
C LEU A 513 2.97 28.10 -5.05
N ARG A 514 1.95 27.35 -4.63
CA ARG A 514 0.66 27.25 -5.34
C ARG A 514 -0.53 27.43 -4.39
N ASP A 515 -1.51 28.21 -4.84
CA ASP A 515 -2.78 28.41 -4.12
C ASP A 515 -3.95 27.62 -4.76
N GLU A 516 -3.81 27.19 -6.02
CA GLU A 516 -4.86 26.44 -6.73
C GLU A 516 -5.15 25.10 -6.05
N ILE A 517 -6.43 24.74 -5.98
CA ILE A 517 -6.91 23.46 -5.45
C ILE A 517 -7.24 22.53 -6.63
N THR A 518 -6.65 21.33 -6.64
CA THR A 518 -6.87 20.32 -7.69
C THR A 518 -8.31 19.79 -7.67
N VAL A 519 -8.70 19.06 -8.72
CA VAL A 519 -10.02 18.41 -8.72
C VAL A 519 -10.07 17.35 -7.63
N ALA A 520 -9.00 16.58 -7.45
CA ALA A 520 -8.88 15.59 -6.37
C ALA A 520 -9.13 16.19 -4.99
N ASP A 521 -8.54 17.34 -4.68
CA ASP A 521 -8.75 18.01 -3.40
C ASP A 521 -10.19 18.53 -3.24
N ARG A 522 -10.82 19.01 -4.33
CA ARG A 522 -12.22 19.47 -4.32
C ARG A 522 -13.22 18.33 -4.11
N VAL A 523 -13.01 17.18 -4.74
CA VAL A 523 -13.91 16.02 -4.61
C VAL A 523 -13.61 15.20 -3.35
N GLY A 524 -12.43 15.38 -2.76
CA GLY A 524 -12.02 14.74 -1.51
C GLY A 524 -12.11 13.21 -1.59
N THR A 525 -12.80 12.61 -0.63
CA THR A 525 -12.95 11.15 -0.53
C THR A 525 -14.06 10.58 -1.42
N PHE A 526 -14.79 11.42 -2.16
CA PHE A 526 -15.93 11.00 -2.97
C PHE A 526 -15.60 9.89 -3.99
N PRO A 527 -14.50 9.95 -4.78
CA PRO A 527 -14.16 8.89 -5.71
C PRO A 527 -13.93 7.55 -5.03
N GLU A 528 -13.21 7.54 -3.91
CA GLU A 528 -12.90 6.33 -3.13
C GLU A 528 -14.18 5.64 -2.63
N TRP A 529 -15.04 6.40 -1.94
CA TRP A 529 -16.29 5.88 -1.39
C TRP A 529 -17.26 5.44 -2.48
N SER A 530 -17.39 6.22 -3.55
CA SER A 530 -18.29 5.88 -4.66
C SER A 530 -17.90 4.57 -5.32
N LEU A 531 -16.60 4.41 -5.64
CA LEU A 531 -16.08 3.18 -6.24
C LEU A 531 -16.24 2.00 -5.28
N ALA A 532 -15.94 2.17 -4.00
CA ALA A 532 -16.09 1.11 -3.01
C ALA A 532 -17.55 0.66 -2.85
N ILE A 533 -18.49 1.61 -2.71
CA ILE A 533 -19.93 1.34 -2.61
C ILE A 533 -20.43 0.63 -3.87
N VAL A 534 -20.06 1.10 -5.06
CA VAL A 534 -20.42 0.44 -6.33
C VAL A 534 -19.90 -1.01 -6.37
N GLY A 535 -18.66 -1.25 -5.93
CA GLY A 535 -18.08 -2.59 -5.82
C GLY A 535 -18.92 -3.50 -4.90
N LEU A 536 -19.27 -3.03 -3.71
CA LEU A 536 -20.05 -3.79 -2.75
C LEU A 536 -21.50 -4.03 -3.20
N LEU A 537 -22.15 -3.02 -3.80
CA LEU A 537 -23.50 -3.15 -4.36
C LEU A 537 -23.55 -4.16 -5.52
N SER A 538 -22.47 -4.27 -6.31
CA SER A 538 -22.37 -5.30 -7.35
C SER A 538 -22.44 -6.72 -6.76
N CYS A 539 -21.82 -6.96 -5.60
CA CYS A 539 -21.90 -8.24 -4.89
C CYS A 539 -23.33 -8.52 -4.39
N ALA A 540 -24.01 -7.52 -3.85
CA ALA A 540 -25.40 -7.63 -3.41
C ALA A 540 -26.34 -7.96 -4.58
N ALA A 541 -26.17 -7.28 -5.72
CA ALA A 541 -26.93 -7.54 -6.94
C ALA A 541 -26.68 -8.96 -7.48
N ALA A 542 -25.42 -9.39 -7.55
CA ALA A 542 -25.06 -10.74 -7.98
C ALA A 542 -25.66 -11.83 -7.09
N TYR A 543 -25.70 -11.58 -5.77
CA TYR A 543 -26.32 -12.49 -4.81
C TYR A 543 -27.84 -12.55 -4.97
N ALA A 544 -28.50 -11.40 -5.13
CA ALA A 544 -29.95 -11.32 -5.32
C ALA A 544 -30.42 -12.02 -6.61
N LEU A 545 -29.72 -11.78 -7.73
CA LEU A 545 -30.00 -12.45 -9.01
C LEU A 545 -29.81 -13.97 -8.90
N GLY A 546 -28.71 -14.42 -8.29
CA GLY A 546 -28.46 -15.85 -8.10
C GLY A 546 -29.47 -16.56 -7.16
N ARG A 547 -30.15 -15.84 -6.27
CA ARG A 547 -31.27 -16.38 -5.48
C ARG A 547 -32.55 -16.49 -6.30
N ARG A 548 -32.86 -15.48 -7.12
CA ARG A 548 -34.05 -15.48 -7.97
C ARG A 548 -34.05 -16.64 -8.96
N ASP A 549 -32.89 -16.93 -9.57
CA ASP A 549 -32.75 -18.07 -10.50
C ASP A 549 -32.98 -19.41 -9.79
N ARG A 550 -32.52 -19.54 -8.54
CA ARG A 550 -32.74 -20.76 -7.73
C ARG A 550 -34.19 -20.91 -7.29
N THR A 551 -34.87 -19.82 -6.91
CA THR A 551 -36.29 -19.88 -6.54
C THR A 551 -37.20 -20.04 -7.76
N GLY A 552 -36.80 -19.56 -8.94
CA GLY A 552 -37.47 -19.83 -10.21
C GLY A 552 -37.39 -21.32 -10.58
N MET A 553 -36.20 -21.92 -10.50
CA MET A 553 -36.02 -23.36 -10.74
C MET A 553 -36.71 -24.25 -9.69
N ALA A 554 -36.79 -23.80 -8.43
CA ALA A 554 -37.53 -24.51 -7.38
C ALA A 554 -39.05 -24.39 -7.50
N LYS A 555 -39.56 -23.42 -8.25
CA LYS A 555 -41.00 -23.21 -8.49
C LYS A 555 -41.51 -23.81 -9.81
N GLY A 556 -40.68 -24.57 -10.52
CA GLY A 556 -41.11 -25.34 -11.70
C GLY A 556 -41.45 -24.47 -12.91
N GLN A 557 -40.40 -23.93 -13.55
CA GLN A 557 -40.38 -23.75 -15.01
C GLN A 557 -39.45 -24.79 -15.61
#